data_AF-A0A1F9YC78-F1
#
_entry.id   AF-A0A1F9YC78-F1
#
_cell.length_a   1.000
_cell.length_b   1.000
_cell.length_c   1.000
_cell.angle_alpha   90.00
_cell.angle_beta   90.00
_cell.angle_gamma   90.00
#
_symmetry.space_group_name_H-M   'P 1'
#
loop_
_entity.id
_entity.type
_entity.pdbx_description
1 polymer ?
#
loop_
_entity_poly.entity_id
_entity_poly.type
_entity_poly.pdbx_seq_one_letter_code
_entity_poly.pdbx_strand_id
1 'polypeptide(L)'
;MRLGLPLLIFLLLLPSLLAIGCKKVENTTPRYNKSACLICNRMFHEKEAGKCLYCKGSGTCSFCQGKGTRLEGKKGASYETICSFCNGTGKCHYCESSGKCSTCKGTGHYVPIDQPDSNATLKDQNTKGNN
;
A
#
# COMPACT_ATOMS: atom_id res chain seq x y z
N MET A 1 -62.20 -26.00 10.77
CA MET A 1 -61.70 -25.97 9.39
C MET A 1 -60.49 -26.90 9.31
N ARG A 2 -60.57 -28.00 8.55
CA ARG A 2 -59.46 -28.95 8.39
C ARG A 2 -58.55 -28.42 7.29
N LEU A 3 -57.34 -27.96 7.64
CA LEU A 3 -56.31 -27.66 6.64
C LEU A 3 -55.96 -28.97 5.92
N GLY A 4 -56.09 -28.98 4.59
CA GLY A 4 -55.74 -30.14 3.78
C GLY A 4 -54.24 -30.40 3.85
N LEU A 5 -53.88 -31.68 4.00
CA LEU A 5 -52.51 -32.20 3.93
C LEU A 5 -51.64 -31.58 2.81
N PRO A 6 -52.13 -31.32 1.58
CA PRO A 6 -51.30 -30.68 0.54
C PRO A 6 -50.88 -29.24 0.87
N LEU A 7 -51.70 -28.49 1.62
CA LEU A 7 -51.39 -27.11 2.02
C LEU A 7 -50.24 -27.07 3.03
N LEU A 8 -50.16 -28.10 3.89
CA LEU A 8 -49.15 -28.23 4.92
C LEU A 8 -47.78 -28.59 4.32
N ILE A 9 -47.77 -29.41 3.27
CA ILE A 9 -46.56 -29.73 2.50
C ILE A 9 -46.02 -28.47 1.78
N PHE A 10 -46.90 -27.67 1.18
CA PHE A 10 -46.50 -26.42 0.52
C PHE A 10 -45.90 -25.40 1.49
N LEU A 11 -46.46 -25.27 2.70
CA LEU A 11 -45.96 -24.38 3.75
C LEU A 11 -44.58 -24.81 4.30
N LEU A 12 -44.28 -26.11 4.30
CA LEU A 12 -42.98 -26.62 4.76
C LEU A 12 -41.87 -26.48 3.70
N LEU A 13 -42.21 -26.49 2.41
CA LEU A 13 -41.23 -26.38 1.32
C LEU A 13 -40.80 -24.92 1.03
N LEU A 14 -41.69 -23.95 1.25
CA LEU A 14 -41.45 -22.52 0.99
C LEU A 14 -40.19 -21.93 1.68
N PRO A 15 -39.92 -22.17 2.98
CA PRO A 15 -38.76 -21.60 3.65
C PRO A 15 -37.41 -22.18 3.16
N SER A 16 -37.42 -23.40 2.62
CA SER A 16 -36.21 -24.08 2.13
C SER A 16 -35.66 -23.45 0.84
N LEU A 17 -36.54 -22.87 0.02
CA LEU A 17 -36.18 -22.20 -1.24
C LEU A 17 -35.57 -20.81 -1.03
N LEU A 18 -35.83 -20.17 0.11
CA LEU A 18 -35.28 -18.83 0.43
C LEU A 18 -33.83 -18.87 0.95
N ALA A 19 -33.30 -20.05 1.33
CA ALA A 19 -31.95 -20.18 1.89
C ALA A 19 -30.81 -20.26 0.85
N ILE A 20 -31.12 -20.31 -0.46
CA ILE A 20 -30.11 -20.55 -1.51
C ILE A 20 -29.45 -19.23 -2.01
N GLY A 21 -29.99 -18.07 -1.63
CA GLY A 21 -29.73 -16.81 -2.36
C GLY A 21 -28.79 -15.80 -1.73
N CYS A 22 -27.65 -16.16 -1.12
CA CYS A 22 -26.63 -15.17 -0.71
C CYS A 22 -25.21 -15.79 -0.61
N LYS A 23 -24.64 -16.25 -1.73
CA LYS A 23 -23.19 -16.42 -1.80
C LYS A 23 -22.56 -15.05 -2.01
N LYS A 24 -21.97 -14.50 -0.95
CA LYS A 24 -21.15 -13.29 -1.01
C LYS A 24 -20.04 -13.55 -2.04
N VAL A 25 -20.14 -12.91 -3.20
CA VAL A 25 -19.10 -12.97 -4.23
C VAL A 25 -17.90 -12.26 -3.65
N GLU A 26 -16.96 -13.02 -3.08
CA GLU A 26 -15.66 -12.49 -2.72
C GLU A 26 -14.97 -12.07 -3.99
N ASN A 27 -14.72 -10.77 -4.10
CA ASN A 27 -13.96 -10.21 -5.19
C ASN A 27 -12.51 -10.66 -5.02
N THR A 28 -12.13 -11.72 -5.74
CA THR A 28 -10.78 -12.29 -5.79
C THR A 28 -9.84 -11.51 -6.71
N THR A 29 -10.28 -10.39 -7.29
CA THR A 29 -9.34 -9.55 -8.06
C THR A 29 -8.23 -9.08 -7.12
N PRO A 30 -6.95 -9.26 -7.51
CA PRO A 30 -5.85 -8.77 -6.70
C PRO A 30 -6.01 -7.26 -6.55
N ARG A 31 -6.16 -6.77 -5.32
CA ARG A 31 -6.21 -5.32 -4.99
C ARG A 31 -4.92 -4.58 -5.34
N TYR A 32 -3.96 -5.26 -5.95
CA TYR A 32 -2.70 -4.69 -6.35
C TYR A 32 -2.87 -3.87 -7.63
N ASN A 33 -2.70 -2.56 -7.51
CA ASN A 33 -2.58 -1.68 -8.66
C ASN A 33 -1.18 -1.87 -9.27
N LYS A 34 -1.09 -2.40 -10.51
CA LYS A 34 0.18 -2.57 -11.23
C LYS A 34 0.96 -1.26 -11.41
N SER A 35 0.29 -0.11 -11.39
CA SER A 35 0.97 1.19 -11.46
C SER A 35 1.37 1.73 -10.09
N ALA A 36 1.05 1.05 -8.98
CA ALA A 36 1.48 1.46 -7.65
C ALA A 36 2.93 1.04 -7.39
N CYS A 37 3.75 1.99 -6.94
CA CYS A 37 5.07 1.68 -6.41
C CYS A 37 4.92 1.01 -5.04
N LEU A 38 5.01 -0.33 -4.98
CA LEU A 38 4.77 -1.11 -3.76
C LEU A 38 5.59 -0.66 -2.54
N ILE A 39 6.80 -0.15 -2.77
CA ILE A 39 7.73 0.27 -1.70
C ILE A 39 7.32 1.64 -1.12
N CYS A 40 6.55 2.43 -1.89
CA CYS A 40 6.40 3.88 -1.72
C CYS A 40 4.98 4.40 -1.95
N ASN A 41 4.02 3.49 -2.17
CA ASN A 41 2.61 3.80 -2.27
C ASN A 41 1.97 3.44 -0.94
N ARG A 42 1.67 4.46 -0.14
CA ARG A 42 0.75 4.29 0.97
C ARG A 42 -0.64 4.18 0.35
N MET A 43 -1.09 2.95 0.06
CA MET A 43 -2.45 2.62 -0.41
C MET A 43 -3.59 3.22 0.44
N PHE A 44 -3.26 3.86 1.57
CA PHE A 44 -4.19 4.39 2.55
C PHE A 44 -4.14 5.91 2.74
N HIS A 45 -3.17 6.65 2.16
CA HIS A 45 -3.12 8.11 2.29
C HIS A 45 -2.58 8.80 1.03
N GLU A 46 -3.47 9.37 0.24
CA GLU A 46 -3.17 10.16 -0.96
C GLU A 46 -2.15 11.30 -0.70
N LYS A 47 -2.21 11.92 0.48
CA LYS A 47 -1.30 13.00 0.92
C LYS A 47 0.16 12.54 1.13
N GLU A 48 0.41 11.23 1.07
CA GLU A 48 1.74 10.64 1.29
C GLU A 48 2.18 9.74 0.13
N ALA A 49 1.54 9.86 -1.04
CA ALA A 49 2.00 9.21 -2.25
C ALA A 49 3.47 9.52 -2.51
N GLY A 50 4.26 8.48 -2.78
CA GLY A 50 5.68 8.60 -3.14
C GLY A 50 6.65 8.80 -1.98
N LYS A 51 6.15 8.86 -0.74
CA LYS A 51 7.00 8.80 0.46
C LYS A 51 7.37 7.35 0.75
N CYS A 52 8.62 7.15 1.13
CA CYS A 52 9.08 5.83 1.54
C CYS A 52 8.41 5.33 2.81
N LEU A 53 7.82 4.13 2.76
CA LEU A 53 7.07 3.52 3.86
C LEU A 53 7.91 3.40 5.14
N TYR A 54 9.11 2.85 5.02
CA TYR A 54 9.99 2.52 6.15
C TYR A 54 10.83 3.69 6.66
N CYS A 55 10.69 4.85 6.02
CA CYS A 55 11.51 6.02 6.27
C CYS A 55 10.63 7.25 6.53
N LYS A 56 9.30 7.06 6.61
CA LYS A 56 8.28 8.07 6.88
C LYS A 56 8.44 9.36 6.08
N GLY A 57 9.01 9.28 4.88
CA GLY A 57 9.35 10.44 4.07
C GLY A 57 10.40 11.39 4.66
N SER A 58 11.20 10.99 5.65
CA SER A 58 12.36 11.75 6.16
C SER A 58 13.71 11.23 5.67
N GLY A 59 13.74 10.07 5.01
CA GLY A 59 14.98 9.38 4.62
C GLY A 59 15.68 8.66 5.78
N THR A 60 15.25 8.90 7.03
CA THR A 60 15.75 8.23 8.23
C THR A 60 15.08 6.87 8.41
N CYS A 61 15.87 5.81 8.54
CA CYS A 61 15.34 4.47 8.76
C CYS A 61 14.64 4.39 10.13
N SER A 62 13.34 4.10 10.13
CA SER A 62 12.55 4.07 11.38
C SER A 62 12.90 2.89 12.29
N PHE A 63 13.44 1.81 11.74
CA PHE A 63 13.80 0.60 12.49
C PHE A 63 15.03 0.78 13.39
N CYS A 64 15.95 1.64 12.99
CA CYS A 64 17.14 1.97 13.78
C CYS A 64 17.14 3.43 14.25
N GLN A 65 16.04 4.16 14.04
CA GLN A 65 15.94 5.60 14.34
C GLN A 65 17.11 6.42 13.77
N GLY A 66 17.59 6.06 12.58
CA GLY A 66 18.72 6.74 11.93
C GLY A 66 20.12 6.38 12.46
N LYS A 67 20.24 5.52 13.47
CA LYS A 67 21.54 5.17 14.06
C LYS A 67 22.37 4.21 13.21
N GLY A 68 21.75 3.48 12.29
CA GLY A 68 22.40 2.41 11.53
C GLY A 68 22.49 1.08 12.29
N THR A 69 22.45 1.10 13.62
CA THR A 69 22.38 -0.09 14.47
C THR A 69 21.04 -0.14 15.23
N ARG A 70 20.62 -1.35 15.58
CA ARG A 70 19.46 -1.58 16.46
C ARG A 70 19.85 -2.52 17.59
N LEU A 71 19.16 -2.39 18.72
CA LEU A 71 19.28 -3.36 19.80
C LEU A 71 18.46 -4.60 19.45
N GLU A 72 19.10 -5.75 19.47
CA GLU A 72 18.47 -7.06 19.38
C GLU A 72 18.71 -7.86 20.67
N GLY A 73 17.84 -8.82 20.94
CA GLY A 73 17.90 -9.65 22.13
C GLY A 73 16.69 -9.50 23.05
N LYS A 74 16.78 -10.07 24.25
CA LYS A 74 15.71 -10.08 25.25
C LYS A 74 16.02 -9.07 26.36
N LYS A 75 15.00 -8.71 27.14
CA LYS A 75 15.17 -7.81 28.30
C LYS A 75 16.24 -8.38 29.25
N GLY A 76 17.34 -7.65 29.45
CA GLY A 76 18.49 -8.06 30.26
C GLY A 76 19.67 -8.68 29.49
N ALA A 77 19.51 -8.95 28.19
CA ALA A 77 20.57 -9.42 27.30
C ALA A 77 20.33 -8.88 25.89
N SER A 78 20.64 -7.61 25.69
CA SER A 78 20.58 -6.95 24.38
C SER A 78 21.97 -6.63 23.85
N TYR A 79 22.17 -6.78 22.55
CA TYR A 79 23.37 -6.40 21.84
C TYR A 79 23.02 -5.51 20.65
N GLU A 80 23.95 -4.64 20.26
CA GLU A 80 23.80 -3.85 19.05
C GLU A 80 24.15 -4.69 17.83
N THR A 81 23.30 -4.59 16.80
CA THR A 81 23.54 -5.21 15.50
C THR A 81 23.21 -4.24 14.38
N ILE A 82 23.85 -4.46 13.24
CA ILE A 82 23.66 -3.65 12.04
C ILE A 82 22.21 -3.78 11.59
N CYS A 83 21.54 -2.65 11.38
CA CYS A 83 20.17 -2.65 10.91
C CYS A 83 20.13 -3.02 9.43
N SER A 84 19.62 -4.22 9.13
CA SER A 84 19.51 -4.78 7.77
C SER A 84 18.64 -3.94 6.83
N PHE A 85 17.74 -3.10 7.36
CA PHE A 85 16.88 -2.25 6.54
C PHE A 85 17.60 -1.02 5.96
N CYS A 86 18.70 -0.60 6.58
CA CYS A 86 19.51 0.53 6.14
C CYS A 86 20.99 0.15 5.91
N ASN A 87 21.33 -1.14 6.02
CA ASN A 87 22.69 -1.66 5.91
C ASN A 87 23.71 -0.84 6.74
N GLY A 88 23.36 -0.48 7.97
CA GLY A 88 24.26 0.26 8.86
C GLY A 88 24.35 1.76 8.61
N THR A 89 23.75 2.29 7.54
CA THR A 89 23.88 3.71 7.18
C THR A 89 22.94 4.63 7.98
N GLY A 90 21.90 4.06 8.60
CA GLY A 90 20.81 4.82 9.20
C GLY A 90 19.86 5.47 8.19
N LYS A 91 20.18 5.40 6.89
CA LYS A 91 19.40 5.97 5.79
C LYS A 91 18.84 4.87 4.91
N CYS A 92 17.66 5.09 4.36
CA CYS A 92 17.06 4.14 3.45
C CYS A 92 17.64 4.32 2.04
N HIS A 93 18.28 3.28 1.49
CA HIS A 93 18.94 3.35 0.18
C HIS A 93 17.98 3.56 -0.99
N TYR A 94 16.72 3.14 -0.85
CA TYR A 94 15.64 3.35 -1.84
C TYR A 94 14.96 4.73 -1.70
N CYS A 95 15.47 5.58 -0.80
CA CYS A 95 14.95 6.92 -0.57
C CYS A 95 16.05 7.92 -0.80
N GLU A 96 15.70 8.99 -1.50
CA GLU A 96 16.53 10.17 -1.52
C GLU A 96 16.59 10.79 -0.12
N SER A 97 17.58 11.63 0.12
CA SER A 97 17.70 12.47 1.32
C SER A 97 16.45 13.32 1.57
N SER A 98 15.65 13.57 0.53
CA SER A 98 14.36 14.27 0.57
C SER A 98 13.20 13.41 1.10
N GLY A 99 13.44 12.12 1.37
CA GLY A 99 12.44 11.14 1.76
C GLY A 99 11.50 10.70 0.62
N LYS A 100 11.74 11.22 -0.59
CA LYS A 100 11.10 10.75 -1.81
C LYS A 100 11.74 9.45 -2.24
N CYS A 101 10.90 8.55 -2.70
CA CYS A 101 11.35 7.28 -3.24
C CYS A 101 11.87 7.46 -4.66
N SER A 102 13.10 7.01 -4.90
CA SER A 102 13.78 7.15 -6.19
C SER A 102 13.08 6.33 -7.28
N THR A 103 12.58 5.15 -6.92
CA THR A 103 11.88 4.24 -7.84
C THR A 103 10.58 4.82 -8.40
N CYS A 104 9.89 5.68 -7.65
CA CYS A 104 8.66 6.33 -8.12
C CYS A 104 8.80 7.85 -8.29
N LYS A 105 10.02 8.40 -8.20
CA LYS A 105 10.31 9.84 -8.26
C LYS A 105 9.38 10.69 -7.37
N GLY A 106 8.99 10.14 -6.21
CA GLY A 106 8.06 10.79 -5.28
C GLY A 106 6.59 10.90 -5.74
N THR A 107 6.17 10.20 -6.81
CA THR A 107 4.78 10.22 -7.31
C THR A 107 3.88 9.16 -6.65
N GLY A 108 4.46 8.11 -6.08
CA GLY A 108 3.72 6.93 -5.58
C GLY A 108 3.33 5.94 -6.68
N HIS A 109 3.64 6.25 -7.94
CA HIS A 109 3.42 5.39 -9.09
C HIS A 109 4.73 4.84 -9.65
N TYR A 110 4.73 3.57 -10.06
CA TYR A 110 5.88 2.96 -10.72
C TYR A 110 6.10 3.65 -12.07
N VAL A 111 7.32 4.17 -12.27
CA VAL A 111 7.75 4.75 -13.56
C VAL A 111 8.72 3.75 -14.19
N PRO A 112 8.39 3.13 -15.34
CA PRO A 112 9.31 2.27 -16.06
C PRO A 112 10.60 3.03 -16.41
N ILE A 113 11.76 2.38 -16.24
CA ILE A 113 13.09 3.00 -16.42
C ILE A 113 13.30 3.51 -17.86
N ASP A 114 12.55 2.96 -18.83
CA ASP A 114 12.71 3.24 -20.25
C ASP A 114 11.73 4.30 -20.78
N GLN A 115 10.86 4.87 -19.92
CA GLN A 115 9.95 5.94 -20.35
C GLN A 115 10.58 7.31 -20.07
N PRO A 116 10.94 8.10 -21.10
CA PRO A 116 11.36 9.48 -20.91
C PRO A 116 10.24 10.24 -20.19
N ASP A 117 10.62 11.05 -19.21
CA ASP A 117 9.73 11.76 -18.30
C ASP A 117 8.71 12.62 -19.05
N SER A 118 7.55 12.07 -19.38
CA SER A 118 6.46 12.79 -20.06
C SER A 118 5.85 13.91 -19.20
N ASN A 119 6.21 13.98 -17.91
CA ASN A 119 5.85 15.06 -16.99
C ASN A 119 6.86 16.22 -16.96
N ALA A 120 8.02 16.13 -17.64
CA ALA A 120 8.90 17.28 -17.81
C ALA A 120 8.27 18.35 -18.72
N THR A 121 7.37 17.96 -19.62
CA THR A 121 6.75 18.86 -20.61
C THR A 121 5.61 19.73 -20.04
N LEU A 122 5.09 19.43 -18.84
CA LEU A 122 3.92 20.15 -18.28
C LEU A 122 4.28 21.38 -17.44
N LYS A 123 5.56 21.59 -17.11
CA LYS A 123 6.00 22.80 -16.39
C LYS A 123 6.37 23.98 -17.29
N ASP A 124 6.66 23.75 -18.57
CA ASP A 124 7.09 24.83 -19.48
C ASP A 124 5.95 25.55 -20.21
N GLN A 125 4.70 25.11 -20.08
CA GLN A 125 3.56 25.77 -20.75
C GLN A 125 2.86 26.84 -19.91
N ASN A 126 3.21 27.02 -18.63
CA ASN A 126 2.51 27.96 -17.73
C ASN A 126 3.28 29.26 -17.44
N THR A 127 4.30 29.60 -18.24
CA THR A 127 5.11 30.82 -18.05
C THR A 127 5.21 31.68 -19.32
N LYS A 128 4.40 31.42 -20.34
CA LYS A 128 4.47 32.14 -21.64
C LYS A 128 3.18 32.84 -22.06
N GLY A 129 2.36 33.28 -21.10
CA GLY A 129 1.10 33.98 -21.35
C GLY A 129 0.78 35.01 -20.28
N ASN A 130 1.59 36.06 -20.17
CA ASN A 130 1.22 37.35 -19.58
C ASN A 130 2.32 38.36 -19.95
N ASN A 131 2.22 38.91 -21.16
CA ASN A 131 2.79 40.19 -21.56
C ASN A 131 1.80 40.85 -22.50
#